data_AF-A0A662SSI3-F1
#
_entry.id   AF-A0A662SSI3-F1
#
_cell.length_a   1.000
_cell.length_b   1.000
_cell.length_c   1.000
_cell.angle_alpha   90.00
_cell.angle_beta   90.00
_cell.angle_gamma   90.00
#
_symmetry.space_group_name_H-M   'P 1'
#
loop_
_entity.id
_entity.type
_entity.pdbx_description
1 polymer ?
#
loop_
_entity_poly.entity_id
_entity_poly.type
_entity_poly.pdbx_seq_one_letter_code
_entity_poly.pdbx_strand_id
1 'polypeptide(L)'
;MGLGVRKAIYRPFPQAVPSVFLIDKDSCIECESCVEACREQGRDAIDFNMKPEEAELDVGAIIVATGFDLYDPTKAREYGYGRYPNVITAMELERLVNAAGPTHGHVIRPSDGRVPKSVAFITCVGSRDERAAPYCSGFCCMYTLKNAVLLREHYPDMEIYVIFMDMRAPFKGYEEFYRRARGEGIIFIRGRPSEIQEDPSTRNLIVSVENLATGEVMDLNVEMVVLSPAAIPSEGTQELARLLNITLDSTGFFMEAHFKLRPIDAATDGIFFAGSSQGPKDISYSVSQGSAAAARAARVLGRYKWEIEPIVASVVHPEKCRNIEGECGICASKCPYGAITVEPGKPAVVTPAKCHGCGTCVADCPSGALTQMHFTDDQVIFQIDAALRDKPEEKIIAFLCNWCSYAGADLAGTSRFQYPANVRPIRLMCSGRISRRFVLEAFKRGAGMVLASGCRFGDCHYIKGNYNAKARLEPLYKILKAVGISPNRFKMAWFSAAEGEYYSKLITEMVDELNKMGLDRIKKENEAARPRLEKMLARMAR
;
A
#
# COMPACT_ATOMS: atom_id res chain seq x y z
N MET A 1 0.59 25.46 11.94
CA MET A 1 -0.36 26.36 11.25
C MET A 1 0.01 27.84 11.31
N GLY A 2 1.09 28.28 11.98
CA GLY A 2 1.61 29.66 11.83
C GLY A 2 0.74 30.81 12.39
N LEU A 3 -0.48 30.55 12.85
CA LEU A 3 -1.41 31.58 13.35
C LEU A 3 -1.06 32.16 14.72
N GLY A 4 -0.27 31.44 15.52
CA GLY A 4 0.10 31.85 16.87
C GLY A 4 1.61 31.91 17.03
N VAL A 5 2.09 32.84 17.84
CA VAL A 5 3.49 32.93 18.22
C VAL A 5 3.76 32.06 19.45
N ARG A 6 4.91 31.39 19.47
CA ARG A 6 5.44 30.70 20.65
C ARG A 6 6.87 31.17 20.93
N LYS A 7 7.35 30.93 22.15
CA LYS A 7 8.77 31.11 22.50
C LYS A 7 9.59 29.90 22.03
N ALA A 8 10.92 30.04 22.03
CA ALA A 8 11.85 28.93 21.74
C ALA A 8 11.75 27.81 22.79
N ILE A 9 11.57 28.17 24.06
CA ILE A 9 11.13 27.25 25.11
C ILE A 9 9.59 27.24 25.16
N TYR A 10 8.97 26.07 24.99
CA TYR A 10 7.52 25.98 24.86
C TYR A 10 6.97 24.63 25.31
N ARG A 11 5.64 24.58 25.48
CA ARG A 11 4.87 23.35 25.58
C ARG A 11 3.91 23.30 24.38
N PRO A 12 3.73 22.17 23.68
CA PRO A 12 2.94 22.12 22.44
C PRO A 12 1.51 22.68 22.57
N PHE A 13 0.82 22.33 23.65
CA PHE A 13 -0.50 22.88 24.01
C PHE A 13 -0.72 22.72 25.53
N PRO A 14 -1.72 23.40 26.14
CA PRO A 14 -1.86 23.40 27.59
C PRO A 14 -2.07 22.03 28.24
N GLN A 15 -2.69 21.09 27.53
CA GLN A 15 -3.00 19.73 28.01
C GLN A 15 -2.01 18.67 27.48
N ALA A 16 -0.81 19.06 27.03
CA ALA A 16 0.18 18.11 26.50
C ALA A 16 0.57 17.04 27.53
N VAL A 17 0.76 15.81 27.06
CA VAL A 17 1.19 14.64 27.83
C VAL A 17 2.41 14.00 27.15
N PRO A 18 3.56 13.86 27.83
CA PRO A 18 3.83 14.34 29.19
C PRO A 18 3.78 15.87 29.28
N SER A 19 3.44 16.42 30.46
CA SER A 19 3.32 17.86 30.68
C SER A 19 4.70 18.51 30.92
N VAL A 20 5.53 18.46 29.89
CA VAL A 20 6.92 18.94 29.91
C VAL A 20 7.13 20.06 28.89
N PHE A 21 8.17 20.85 29.12
CA PHE A 21 8.63 21.87 28.18
C PHE A 21 9.69 21.31 27.25
N LEU A 22 9.77 21.88 26.06
CA LEU A 22 10.74 21.58 25.02
C LEU A 22 11.50 22.86 24.65
N ILE A 23 12.76 22.73 24.27
CA ILE A 23 13.56 23.83 23.72
C ILE A 23 13.79 23.53 22.24
N ASP A 24 13.30 24.41 21.39
CA ASP A 24 13.59 24.43 19.97
C ASP A 24 14.96 25.10 19.74
N LYS A 25 16.00 24.29 19.49
CA LYS A 25 17.38 24.79 19.29
C LYS A 25 17.54 25.65 18.05
N ASP A 26 16.72 25.45 17.01
CA ASP A 26 16.81 26.24 15.77
C ASP A 26 16.39 27.70 15.99
N SER A 27 15.54 27.94 17.01
CA SER A 27 15.08 29.28 17.40
C SER A 27 15.73 29.80 18.70
N CYS A 28 16.49 28.96 19.41
CA CYS A 28 17.10 29.33 20.68
C CYS A 28 18.40 30.12 20.45
N ILE A 29 18.59 31.19 21.21
CA ILE A 29 19.81 32.01 21.16
C ILE A 29 20.73 31.80 22.38
N GLU A 30 20.43 30.78 23.20
CA GLU A 30 21.21 30.41 24.40
C GLU A 30 21.46 31.57 25.38
N CYS A 31 20.50 32.49 25.54
CA CYS A 31 20.64 33.65 26.44
C CYS A 31 20.49 33.34 27.94
N GLU A 32 20.32 32.06 28.30
CA GLU A 32 20.15 31.52 29.67
C GLU A 32 19.02 32.09 30.54
N SER A 33 18.24 33.08 30.08
CA SER A 33 17.16 33.70 30.89
C SER A 33 16.08 32.70 31.34
N CYS A 34 15.86 31.63 30.57
CA CYS A 34 14.96 30.55 30.96
C CYS A 34 15.51 29.68 32.10
N VAL A 35 16.84 29.54 32.21
CA VAL A 35 17.53 28.82 33.29
C VAL A 35 17.38 29.59 34.60
N GLU A 36 17.64 30.90 34.58
CA GLU A 36 17.45 31.78 35.73
C GLU A 36 16.02 31.71 36.26
N ALA A 37 15.03 31.87 35.38
CA ALA A 37 13.62 31.76 35.75
C ALA A 37 13.23 30.37 36.30
N CYS A 38 13.87 29.30 35.81
CA CYS A 38 13.65 27.94 36.33
C CYS A 38 14.20 27.82 37.78
N ARG A 39 15.40 28.36 38.03
CA ARG A 39 16.08 28.34 39.32
C ARG A 39 15.38 29.19 40.37
N GLU A 40 14.86 30.36 39.99
CA GLU A 40 14.02 31.18 40.87
C GLU A 40 12.78 30.43 41.38
N GLN A 41 12.24 29.52 40.57
CA GLN A 41 11.12 28.64 40.95
C GLN A 41 11.58 27.38 41.70
N GLY A 42 12.83 27.32 42.16
CA GLY A 42 13.40 26.21 42.91
C GLY A 42 13.65 24.94 42.09
N ARG A 43 13.83 25.06 40.76
CA ARG A 43 14.04 23.93 39.84
C ARG A 43 15.33 24.11 39.05
N ASP A 44 15.98 23.01 38.67
CA ASP A 44 17.18 23.01 37.82
C ASP A 44 17.02 21.94 36.73
N ALA A 45 16.05 22.16 35.83
CA ALA A 45 15.61 21.15 34.86
C ALA A 45 16.12 21.41 33.41
N ILE A 46 16.70 22.58 33.14
CA ILE A 46 17.13 22.97 31.79
C ILE A 46 18.60 22.59 31.61
N ASP A 47 18.86 21.66 30.70
CA ASP A 47 20.20 21.23 30.32
C ASP A 47 20.43 21.38 28.81
N PHE A 48 21.26 22.36 28.42
CA PHE A 48 21.63 22.58 27.02
C PHE A 48 22.56 21.50 26.45
N ASN A 49 23.22 20.73 27.32
CA ASN A 49 24.11 19.64 26.96
C ASN A 49 23.39 18.29 26.81
N MET A 50 22.08 18.24 27.04
CA MET A 50 21.26 17.04 26.83
C MET A 50 21.44 16.54 25.39
N LYS A 51 21.78 15.25 25.25
CA LYS A 51 21.99 14.58 23.96
C LYS A 51 20.86 13.58 23.70
N PRO A 52 20.54 13.30 22.43
CA PRO A 52 19.69 12.18 22.08
C PRO A 52 20.24 10.88 22.69
N GLU A 53 19.34 10.04 23.22
CA GLU A 53 19.66 8.71 23.74
C GLU A 53 19.10 7.66 22.78
N GLU A 54 19.92 6.66 22.44
CA GLU A 54 19.49 5.49 21.69
C GLU A 54 19.11 4.38 22.67
N ALA A 55 17.92 3.80 22.48
CA ALA A 55 17.43 2.69 23.28
C ALA A 55 17.15 1.47 22.40
N GLU A 56 17.68 0.32 22.80
CA GLU A 56 17.39 -0.96 22.17
C GLU A 56 16.21 -1.65 22.87
N LEU A 57 15.17 -1.98 22.12
CA LEU A 57 13.97 -2.65 22.62
C LEU A 57 13.74 -3.96 21.87
N ASP A 58 13.66 -5.07 22.59
CA ASP A 58 13.21 -6.35 22.04
C ASP A 58 11.69 -6.40 22.01
N VAL A 59 11.11 -6.40 20.81
CA VAL A 59 9.66 -6.31 20.60
C VAL A 59 9.15 -7.42 19.70
N GLY A 60 8.06 -8.08 20.11
CA GLY A 60 7.42 -9.14 19.32
C GLY A 60 6.40 -8.66 18.28
N ALA A 61 5.96 -7.39 18.37
CA ALA A 61 5.01 -6.79 17.44
C ALA A 61 5.19 -5.28 17.33
N ILE A 62 4.92 -4.73 16.15
CA ILE A 62 4.99 -3.29 15.86
C ILE A 62 3.63 -2.82 15.33
N ILE A 63 3.10 -1.72 15.86
CA ILE A 63 1.86 -1.09 15.36
C ILE A 63 2.21 0.29 14.79
N VAL A 64 2.01 0.47 13.49
CA VAL A 64 2.25 1.72 12.79
C VAL A 64 1.00 2.59 12.83
N ALA A 65 1.04 3.64 13.66
CA ALA A 65 -0.06 4.58 13.90
C ALA A 65 0.37 6.04 13.69
N THR A 66 1.22 6.30 12.69
CA THR A 66 1.87 7.59 12.43
C THR A 66 0.94 8.68 11.87
N GLY A 67 -0.34 8.36 11.62
CA GLY A 67 -1.32 9.36 11.21
C GLY A 67 -1.24 9.78 9.75
N PHE A 68 -1.53 11.06 9.49
CA PHE A 68 -1.59 11.66 8.16
C PHE A 68 -1.19 13.14 8.27
N ASP A 69 -0.76 13.72 7.14
CA ASP A 69 -0.54 15.16 6.98
C ASP A 69 -1.59 15.77 6.06
N LEU A 70 -1.63 17.10 5.99
CA LEU A 70 -2.57 17.81 5.12
C LEU A 70 -1.89 18.26 3.82
N TYR A 71 -2.63 18.11 2.72
CA TYR A 71 -2.25 18.67 1.44
C TYR A 71 -2.06 20.18 1.56
N ASP A 72 -0.93 20.67 1.06
CA ASP A 72 -0.62 22.09 0.96
C ASP A 72 -1.45 22.77 -0.15
N PRO A 73 -2.44 23.62 0.19
CA PRO A 73 -3.32 24.24 -0.79
C PRO A 73 -2.67 25.33 -1.63
N THR A 74 -1.44 25.76 -1.35
CA THR A 74 -0.72 26.72 -2.21
C THR A 74 -0.52 26.18 -3.63
N LYS A 75 -0.56 24.85 -3.77
CA LYS A 75 -0.51 24.13 -5.05
C LYS A 75 -1.80 24.26 -5.86
N ALA A 76 -2.95 24.48 -5.22
CA ALA A 76 -4.23 24.78 -5.86
C ALA A 76 -4.37 26.29 -6.07
N ARG A 77 -3.63 26.82 -7.06
CA ARG A 77 -3.48 28.26 -7.29
C ARG A 77 -4.80 29.00 -7.49
N GLU A 78 -5.80 28.32 -8.03
CA GLU A 78 -7.16 28.83 -8.24
C GLU A 78 -7.83 29.29 -6.94
N TYR A 79 -7.43 28.76 -5.78
CA TYR A 79 -8.02 29.12 -4.49
C TYR A 79 -7.25 30.19 -3.73
N GLY A 80 -6.08 30.65 -4.23
CA GLY A 80 -5.39 31.80 -3.67
C GLY A 80 -4.85 31.64 -2.24
N TYR A 81 -4.76 30.41 -1.70
CA TYR A 81 -4.15 30.18 -0.39
C TYR A 81 -2.68 30.62 -0.37
N GLY A 82 -2.28 31.33 0.68
CA GLY A 82 -0.96 31.98 0.79
C GLY A 82 -0.82 33.30 0.02
N ARG A 83 -1.76 33.61 -0.88
CA ARG A 83 -1.85 34.92 -1.57
C ARG A 83 -2.84 35.85 -0.89
N TYR A 84 -4.04 35.34 -0.60
CA TYR A 84 -5.11 36.09 0.04
C TYR A 84 -5.16 35.74 1.53
N PRO A 85 -4.96 36.70 2.45
CA PRO A 85 -4.91 36.42 3.89
C PRO A 85 -6.18 35.78 4.44
N ASN A 86 -7.35 36.10 3.87
CA ASN A 86 -8.65 35.59 4.33
C ASN A 86 -9.04 34.22 3.75
N VAL A 87 -8.15 33.60 2.95
CA VAL A 87 -8.27 32.20 2.57
C VAL A 87 -7.45 31.37 3.55
N ILE A 88 -8.13 30.59 4.38
CA ILE A 88 -7.52 29.72 5.39
C ILE A 88 -7.88 28.26 5.13
N THR A 89 -7.16 27.34 5.77
CA THR A 89 -7.49 25.92 5.82
C THR A 89 -8.46 25.62 6.95
N ALA A 90 -9.18 24.50 6.84
CA ALA A 90 -10.03 23.99 7.92
C ALA A 90 -9.22 23.76 9.20
N MET A 91 -7.96 23.35 9.09
CA MET A 91 -7.12 23.10 10.26
C MET A 91 -6.65 24.39 10.94
N GLU A 92 -6.51 25.48 10.19
CA GLU A 92 -6.32 26.84 10.72
C GLU A 92 -7.59 27.32 11.43
N LEU A 93 -8.76 27.14 10.83
CA LEU A 93 -10.04 27.47 11.46
C LEU A 93 -10.21 26.75 12.81
N GLU A 94 -9.91 25.46 12.86
CA GLU A 94 -9.93 24.64 14.09
C GLU A 94 -9.03 25.21 15.19
N ARG A 95 -7.91 25.86 14.85
CA ARG A 95 -7.08 26.57 15.84
C ARG A 95 -7.76 27.85 16.30
N LEU A 96 -8.46 28.58 15.41
CA LEU A 96 -9.17 29.81 15.76
C LEU A 96 -10.38 29.56 16.67
N VAL A 97 -11.20 28.54 16.36
CA VAL A 97 -12.39 28.18 17.18
C VAL A 97 -12.03 27.48 18.49
N ASN A 98 -10.78 27.03 18.66
CA ASN A 98 -10.35 26.36 19.88
C ASN A 98 -10.17 27.38 21.02
N ALA A 99 -10.81 27.14 22.16
CA ALA A 99 -10.70 28.01 23.34
C ALA A 99 -9.25 28.17 23.88
N ALA A 100 -8.41 27.15 23.71
CA ALA A 100 -6.97 27.17 24.02
C ALA A 100 -6.11 27.48 22.77
N GLY A 101 -6.74 27.97 21.70
CA GLY A 101 -6.10 28.44 20.48
C GLY A 101 -5.54 29.86 20.61
N PRO A 102 -4.85 30.35 19.56
CA PRO A 102 -4.21 31.67 19.58
C PRO A 102 -5.18 32.85 19.71
N THR A 103 -6.46 32.65 19.39
CA THR A 103 -7.50 33.66 19.43
C THR A 103 -8.56 33.37 20.49
N HIS A 104 -8.26 32.47 21.44
CA HIS A 104 -9.12 32.10 22.55
C HIS A 104 -10.55 31.67 22.16
N GLY A 105 -10.69 31.03 21.00
CA GLY A 105 -11.97 30.54 20.49
C GLY A 105 -12.73 31.55 19.61
N HIS A 106 -12.17 32.74 19.39
CA HIS A 106 -12.77 33.74 18.51
C HIS A 106 -12.24 33.62 17.08
N VAL A 107 -13.15 33.54 16.12
CA VAL A 107 -12.81 33.52 14.70
C VAL A 107 -12.61 34.94 14.21
N ILE A 108 -11.45 35.16 13.58
CA ILE A 108 -11.03 36.45 13.05
C ILE A 108 -10.53 36.29 11.62
N ARG A 109 -10.73 37.32 10.82
CA ARG A 109 -10.10 37.50 9.51
C ARG A 109 -8.61 37.78 9.71
N PRO A 110 -7.71 36.99 9.10
CA PRO A 110 -6.27 37.24 9.21
C PRO A 110 -5.83 38.60 8.66
N SER A 111 -6.58 39.21 7.74
CA SER A 111 -6.22 40.50 7.15
C SER A 111 -6.34 41.68 8.12
N ASP A 112 -7.34 41.68 9.01
CA ASP A 112 -7.73 42.86 9.80
C ASP A 112 -8.17 42.55 11.24
N GLY A 113 -8.20 41.28 11.65
CA GLY A 113 -8.58 40.84 12.98
C GLY A 113 -10.08 40.91 13.29
N ARG A 114 -10.94 41.26 12.32
CA ARG A 114 -12.39 41.37 12.54
C ARG A 114 -13.07 40.01 12.45
N VAL A 115 -14.20 39.87 13.15
CA VAL A 115 -15.05 38.68 13.01
C VAL A 115 -15.69 38.71 11.61
N PRO A 116 -15.53 37.65 10.78
CA PRO A 116 -16.15 37.62 9.46
C PRO A 116 -17.67 37.51 9.58
N LYS A 117 -18.40 38.29 8.78
CA LYS A 117 -19.88 38.17 8.71
C LYS A 117 -20.35 37.09 7.76
N SER A 118 -19.51 36.68 6.80
CA SER A 118 -19.82 35.63 5.83
C SER A 118 -18.61 34.72 5.59
N VAL A 119 -18.86 33.41 5.56
CA VAL A 119 -17.83 32.36 5.42
C VAL A 119 -18.26 31.33 4.38
N ALA A 120 -17.37 31.03 3.42
CA ALA A 120 -17.56 29.90 2.49
C ALA A 120 -16.57 28.77 2.78
N PHE A 121 -17.09 27.56 2.97
CA PHE A 121 -16.32 26.33 3.03
C PHE A 121 -16.22 25.71 1.63
N ILE A 122 -15.00 25.33 1.22
CA ILE A 122 -14.76 24.60 -0.01
C ILE A 122 -14.28 23.21 0.34
N THR A 123 -15.05 22.20 -0.05
CA THR A 123 -14.69 20.79 0.18
C THR A 123 -13.84 20.24 -0.96
N CYS A 124 -13.21 19.08 -0.72
CA CYS A 124 -12.41 18.36 -1.72
C CYS A 124 -11.18 19.14 -2.25
N VAL A 125 -10.58 20.03 -1.46
CA VAL A 125 -9.38 20.76 -1.88
C VAL A 125 -8.19 19.79 -1.93
N GLY A 126 -7.71 19.50 -3.14
CA GLY A 126 -6.66 18.50 -3.38
C GLY A 126 -7.11 17.04 -3.27
N SER A 127 -8.37 16.76 -2.92
CA SER A 127 -8.96 15.40 -2.92
C SER A 127 -9.84 15.22 -4.14
N ARG A 128 -9.95 13.98 -4.64
CA ARG A 128 -10.69 13.67 -5.88
C ARG A 128 -10.21 14.56 -7.04
N ASP A 129 -8.91 14.80 -7.06
CA ASP A 129 -8.21 15.55 -8.11
C ASP A 129 -7.05 14.69 -8.62
N GLU A 130 -7.10 14.31 -9.89
CA GLU A 130 -6.06 13.52 -10.56
C GLU A 130 -4.69 14.22 -10.58
N ARG A 131 -4.66 15.55 -10.41
CA ARG A 131 -3.43 16.34 -10.31
C ARG A 131 -2.81 16.31 -8.91
N ALA A 132 -3.54 15.81 -7.91
CA ALA A 132 -3.14 15.76 -6.50
C ALA A 132 -3.50 14.39 -5.89
N ALA A 133 -4.44 14.32 -4.94
CA ALA A 133 -4.93 13.05 -4.40
C ALA A 133 -6.17 12.57 -5.19
N PRO A 134 -6.08 11.48 -5.97
CA PRO A 134 -7.21 10.96 -6.75
C PRO A 134 -8.29 10.30 -5.88
N TYR A 135 -8.06 10.17 -4.59
CA TYR A 135 -8.95 9.55 -3.62
C TYR A 135 -9.73 10.59 -2.79
N CYS A 136 -10.75 10.12 -2.08
CA CYS A 136 -11.50 10.92 -1.12
C CYS A 136 -10.85 10.82 0.27
N SER A 137 -10.70 11.96 0.96
CA SER A 137 -10.18 11.98 2.32
C SER A 137 -11.15 11.44 3.38
N GLY A 138 -12.37 11.06 3.03
CA GLY A 138 -13.30 10.32 3.88
C GLY A 138 -14.00 11.11 5.00
N PHE A 139 -13.34 12.14 5.57
CA PHE A 139 -13.84 12.86 6.75
C PHE A 139 -14.00 14.38 6.57
N CYS A 140 -13.56 14.95 5.44
CA CYS A 140 -13.60 16.40 5.23
C CYS A 140 -15.01 17.00 5.17
N CYS A 141 -15.97 16.30 4.54
CA CYS A 141 -17.38 16.70 4.60
C CYS A 141 -17.86 16.87 6.05
N MET A 142 -17.48 15.95 6.93
CA MET A 142 -17.96 15.92 8.31
C MET A 142 -17.34 17.00 9.19
N TYR A 143 -16.02 17.25 9.10
CA TYR A 143 -15.47 18.38 9.85
C TYR A 143 -15.98 19.72 9.31
N THR A 144 -16.30 19.81 8.02
CA THR A 144 -16.88 21.03 7.44
C THR A 144 -18.26 21.30 8.02
N LEU A 145 -19.12 20.28 8.06
CA LEU A 145 -20.42 20.38 8.73
C LEU A 145 -20.26 20.76 10.22
N LYS A 146 -19.31 20.12 10.91
CA LYS A 146 -19.03 20.38 12.33
C LYS A 146 -18.63 21.83 12.57
N ASN A 147 -17.70 22.35 11.78
CA ASN A 147 -17.26 23.73 11.90
C ASN A 147 -18.33 24.73 11.46
N ALA A 148 -19.12 24.42 10.42
CA ALA A 148 -20.23 25.28 10.00
C ALA A 148 -21.31 25.41 11.08
N VAL A 149 -21.72 24.30 11.71
CA VAL A 149 -22.65 24.31 12.86
C VAL A 149 -22.06 25.06 14.04
N LEU A 150 -20.79 24.82 14.38
CA LEU A 150 -20.12 25.52 15.48
C LEU A 150 -20.08 27.04 15.27
N LEU A 151 -19.79 27.48 14.04
CA LEU A 151 -19.81 28.90 13.68
C LEU A 151 -21.23 29.47 13.79
N ARG A 152 -22.25 28.75 13.33
CA ARG A 152 -23.65 29.20 13.44
C ARG A 152 -24.10 29.32 14.89
N GLU A 153 -23.72 28.37 15.75
CA GLU A 153 -24.04 28.40 17.18
C GLU A 153 -23.36 29.59 17.89
N HIS A 154 -22.10 29.88 17.55
CA HIS A 154 -21.34 30.96 18.18
C HIS A 154 -21.65 32.34 17.60
N TYR A 155 -22.01 32.39 16.31
CA TYR A 155 -22.31 33.60 15.55
C TYR A 155 -23.63 33.42 14.77
N PRO A 156 -24.80 33.59 15.41
CA PRO A 156 -26.10 33.30 14.82
C PRO A 156 -26.39 34.03 13.50
N ASP A 157 -25.90 35.27 13.38
CA ASP A 157 -26.10 36.13 12.22
C ASP A 157 -25.08 35.90 11.08
N MET A 158 -24.12 34.99 11.26
CA MET A 158 -23.10 34.72 10.24
C MET A 158 -23.70 33.99 9.03
N GLU A 159 -23.42 34.47 7.82
CA GLU A 159 -23.82 33.79 6.59
C GLU A 159 -22.80 32.69 6.26
N ILE A 160 -23.25 31.44 6.19
CA ILE A 160 -22.36 30.29 6.02
C ILE A 160 -22.75 29.52 4.77
N TYR A 161 -21.78 29.34 3.88
CA TYR A 161 -21.91 28.60 2.63
C TYR A 161 -21.02 27.36 2.67
N VAL A 162 -21.54 26.22 2.23
CA VAL A 162 -20.79 24.97 2.06
C VAL A 162 -20.84 24.57 0.59
N ILE A 163 -19.70 24.66 -0.09
CA ILE A 163 -19.55 24.35 -1.50
C ILE A 163 -18.95 22.95 -1.65
N PHE A 164 -19.68 22.07 -2.34
CA PHE A 164 -19.36 20.65 -2.38
C PHE A 164 -19.78 19.95 -3.68
N MET A 165 -19.08 18.88 -4.04
CA MET A 165 -19.51 18.00 -5.15
C MET A 165 -20.57 16.99 -4.68
N ASP A 166 -20.23 16.21 -3.65
CA ASP A 166 -21.09 15.21 -3.02
C ASP A 166 -20.90 15.27 -1.50
N MET A 167 -21.99 15.26 -0.75
CA MET A 167 -21.95 15.25 0.72
C MET A 167 -21.79 13.80 1.17
N ARG A 168 -20.64 13.47 1.78
CA ARG A 168 -20.32 12.10 2.23
C ARG A 168 -20.46 11.99 3.73
N ALA A 169 -21.61 11.45 4.17
CA ALA A 169 -21.98 11.28 5.56
C ALA A 169 -22.29 9.79 5.88
N PRO A 170 -21.31 8.86 5.76
CA PRO A 170 -21.61 7.42 5.63
C PRO A 170 -21.79 6.65 6.95
N PHE A 171 -21.46 7.23 8.11
CA PHE A 171 -21.50 6.54 9.40
C PHE A 171 -22.74 6.88 10.23
N LYS A 172 -22.97 6.13 11.30
CA LYS A 172 -24.10 6.30 12.21
C LYS A 172 -24.19 7.74 12.73
N GLY A 173 -25.33 8.39 12.55
CA GLY A 173 -25.55 9.76 13.00
C GLY A 173 -25.05 10.84 12.04
N TYR A 174 -24.33 10.50 10.97
CA TYR A 174 -23.70 11.50 10.09
C TYR A 174 -24.74 12.16 9.18
N GLU A 175 -25.66 11.38 8.61
CA GLU A 175 -26.76 11.90 7.80
C GLU A 175 -27.72 12.75 8.63
N GLU A 176 -28.02 12.33 9.87
CA GLU A 176 -28.81 13.11 10.81
C GLU A 176 -28.12 14.44 11.17
N PHE A 177 -26.79 14.42 11.34
CA PHE A 177 -26.00 15.62 11.55
C PHE A 177 -26.01 16.55 10.33
N TYR A 178 -25.93 16.00 9.11
CA TYR A 178 -26.10 16.78 7.88
C TYR A 178 -27.49 17.44 7.80
N ARG A 179 -28.57 16.72 8.11
CA ARG A 179 -29.92 17.29 8.15
C ARG A 179 -30.04 18.38 9.19
N ARG A 180 -29.44 18.21 10.37
CA ARG A 180 -29.37 19.24 11.40
C ARG A 180 -28.69 20.51 10.86
N ALA A 181 -27.51 20.38 10.25
CA ALA A 181 -26.80 21.51 9.67
C ALA A 181 -27.64 22.25 8.61
N ARG A 182 -28.39 21.52 7.77
CA ARG A 182 -29.35 22.14 6.82
C ARG A 182 -30.48 22.89 7.51
N GLY A 183 -30.94 22.43 8.68
CA GLY A 183 -31.98 23.08 9.47
C GLY A 183 -31.52 24.37 10.17
N GLU A 184 -30.22 24.58 10.33
CA GLU A 184 -29.64 25.75 11.00
C GLU A 184 -29.35 26.94 10.04
N GLY A 185 -29.95 26.93 8.84
CA GLY A 185 -29.80 28.03 7.89
C GLY A 185 -28.44 28.10 7.19
N ILE A 186 -27.64 27.02 7.23
CA ILE A 186 -26.41 26.89 6.43
C ILE A 186 -26.79 26.63 4.97
N ILE A 187 -26.18 27.37 4.04
CA ILE A 187 -26.48 27.30 2.61
C ILE A 187 -25.55 26.28 1.94
N PHE A 188 -26.12 25.31 1.23
CA PHE A 188 -25.39 24.24 0.57
C PHE A 188 -25.43 24.44 -0.94
N ILE A 189 -24.25 24.57 -1.56
CA ILE A 189 -24.10 24.81 -3.00
C ILE A 189 -23.39 23.62 -3.61
N ARG A 190 -24.08 22.92 -4.51
CA ARG A 190 -23.50 21.78 -5.20
C ARG A 190 -22.69 22.28 -6.39
N GLY A 191 -21.38 22.24 -6.28
CA GLY A 191 -20.45 22.72 -7.29
C GLY A 191 -19.00 22.57 -6.87
N ARG A 192 -18.10 22.86 -7.80
CA ARG A 192 -16.66 22.99 -7.53
C ARG A 192 -16.23 24.39 -7.96
N PRO A 193 -15.72 25.23 -7.05
CA PRO A 193 -15.30 26.58 -7.43
C PRO A 193 -14.22 26.55 -8.51
N SER A 194 -14.36 27.44 -9.50
CA SER A 194 -13.40 27.60 -10.59
C SER A 194 -12.21 28.43 -10.15
N GLU A 195 -12.46 29.52 -9.41
CA GLU A 195 -11.44 30.43 -8.91
C GLU A 195 -11.94 31.27 -7.72
N ILE A 196 -10.99 31.88 -7.02
CA ILE A 196 -11.21 32.88 -5.98
C ILE A 196 -10.44 34.15 -6.36
N GLN A 197 -11.13 35.28 -6.27
CA GLN A 197 -10.53 36.60 -6.41
C GLN A 197 -10.67 37.38 -5.09
N GLU A 198 -9.74 38.29 -4.81
CA GLU A 198 -9.83 39.19 -3.66
C GLU A 198 -10.15 40.60 -4.16
N ASP A 199 -11.13 41.27 -3.52
CA ASP A 199 -11.35 42.70 -3.68
C ASP A 199 -10.23 43.47 -2.95
N PRO A 200 -9.38 44.23 -3.66
CA PRO A 200 -8.25 44.94 -3.04
C PRO A 200 -8.67 45.99 -2.00
N SER A 201 -9.90 46.51 -2.09
CA SER A 201 -10.39 47.59 -1.22
C SER A 201 -10.91 47.07 0.13
N THR A 202 -11.64 45.95 0.11
CA THR A 202 -12.30 45.36 1.29
C THR A 202 -11.58 44.12 1.83
N ARG A 203 -10.66 43.53 1.06
CA ARG A 203 -10.07 42.20 1.30
C ARG A 203 -11.10 41.08 1.39
N ASN A 204 -12.31 41.30 0.87
CA ASN A 204 -13.33 40.26 0.73
C ASN A 204 -13.00 39.37 -0.46
N LEU A 205 -13.58 38.17 -0.49
CA LEU A 205 -13.30 37.12 -1.45
C LEU A 205 -14.52 36.87 -2.32
N ILE A 206 -14.29 36.81 -3.63
CA ILE A 206 -15.29 36.49 -4.64
C ILE A 206 -15.04 35.05 -5.07
N VAL A 207 -15.98 34.15 -4.75
CA VAL A 207 -15.90 32.72 -5.09
C VAL A 207 -16.83 32.44 -6.27
N SER A 208 -16.23 32.17 -7.43
CA SER A 208 -16.97 31.82 -8.65
C SER A 208 -17.24 30.31 -8.69
N VAL A 209 -18.52 29.93 -8.77
CA VAL A 209 -18.94 28.53 -8.80
C VAL A 209 -20.16 28.32 -9.68
N GLU A 210 -20.16 27.23 -10.46
CA GLU A 210 -21.36 26.73 -11.13
C GLU A 210 -22.19 25.92 -10.14
N ASN A 211 -23.43 26.36 -9.89
CA ASN A 211 -24.38 25.61 -9.09
C ASN A 211 -25.04 24.53 -9.95
N LEU A 212 -24.58 23.28 -9.79
CA LEU A 212 -25.05 22.13 -10.55
C LEU A 212 -26.53 21.78 -10.31
N ALA A 213 -27.16 22.34 -9.27
CA ALA A 213 -28.59 22.15 -9.05
C ALA A 213 -29.45 23.08 -9.93
N THR A 214 -28.94 24.27 -10.27
CA THR A 214 -29.67 25.27 -11.08
C THR A 214 -29.11 25.43 -12.50
N GLY A 215 -27.85 25.04 -12.73
CA GLY A 215 -27.13 25.28 -13.98
C GLY A 215 -26.61 26.72 -14.12
N GLU A 216 -26.67 27.52 -13.05
CA GLU A 216 -26.25 28.92 -13.07
C GLU A 216 -24.86 29.10 -12.49
N VAL A 217 -24.07 29.98 -13.10
CA VAL A 217 -22.80 30.45 -12.55
C VAL A 217 -23.08 31.61 -11.60
N MET A 218 -22.48 31.57 -10.41
CA MET A 218 -22.65 32.60 -9.39
C MET A 218 -21.31 33.01 -8.78
N ASP A 219 -21.24 34.30 -8.45
CA ASP A 219 -20.13 34.90 -7.71
C ASP A 219 -20.57 35.20 -6.28
N LEU A 220 -20.02 34.45 -5.33
CA LEU A 220 -20.32 34.60 -3.91
C LEU A 220 -19.32 35.55 -3.27
N ASN A 221 -19.80 36.68 -2.78
CA ASN A 221 -18.99 37.63 -2.01
C ASN A 221 -18.99 37.23 -0.53
N VAL A 222 -17.83 36.78 -0.03
CA VAL A 222 -17.66 36.36 1.36
C VAL A 222 -16.46 37.03 2.03
N GLU A 223 -16.50 37.19 3.35
CA GLU A 223 -15.39 37.82 4.09
C GLU A 223 -14.25 36.83 4.43
N MET A 224 -14.52 35.53 4.38
CA MET A 224 -13.52 34.47 4.62
C MET A 224 -13.84 33.20 3.82
N VAL A 225 -12.80 32.52 3.35
CA VAL A 225 -12.92 31.19 2.72
C VAL A 225 -12.13 30.17 3.52
N VAL A 226 -12.74 29.00 3.76
CA VAL A 226 -12.16 27.88 4.47
C VAL A 226 -12.00 26.69 3.53
N LEU A 227 -10.75 26.39 3.17
CA LEU A 227 -10.38 25.26 2.33
C LEU A 227 -10.31 23.98 3.15
N SER A 228 -10.91 22.91 2.66
CA SER A 228 -10.91 21.59 3.31
C SER A 228 -9.90 20.67 2.62
N PRO A 229 -8.61 20.63 3.04
CA PRO A 229 -7.55 20.00 2.28
C PRO A 229 -7.60 18.48 2.38
N ALA A 230 -6.95 17.81 1.42
CA ALA A 230 -6.81 16.36 1.44
C ALA A 230 -5.93 15.87 2.59
N ALA A 231 -6.26 14.69 3.13
CA ALA A 231 -5.36 13.92 3.96
C ALA A 231 -4.36 13.18 3.06
N ILE A 232 -3.07 13.34 3.33
CA ILE A 232 -1.98 12.70 2.60
C ILE A 232 -1.11 11.89 3.58
N PRO A 233 -0.29 10.94 3.10
CA PRO A 233 0.63 10.22 3.96
C PRO A 233 1.55 11.19 4.72
N SER A 234 1.81 10.91 5.99
CA SER A 234 2.69 11.78 6.80
C SER A 234 4.12 11.78 6.30
N GLU A 235 4.83 12.88 6.57
CA GLU A 235 6.27 12.96 6.39
C GLU A 235 6.97 11.75 7.06
N GLY A 236 7.97 11.19 6.39
CA GLY A 236 8.67 9.99 6.85
C GLY A 236 7.97 8.65 6.54
N THR A 237 6.72 8.64 6.03
CA THR A 237 6.00 7.37 5.70
C THR A 237 6.82 6.46 4.78
N GLN A 238 7.47 7.00 3.75
CA GLN A 238 8.26 6.20 2.82
C GLN A 238 9.54 5.64 3.45
N GLU A 239 10.16 6.39 4.35
CA GLU A 239 11.34 5.94 5.08
C GLU A 239 10.98 4.83 6.06
N LEU A 240 9.91 5.02 6.84
CA LEU A 240 9.40 4.00 7.76
C LEU A 240 9.01 2.72 7.02
N ALA A 241 8.42 2.83 5.83
CA ALA A 241 8.09 1.68 4.99
C ALA A 241 9.35 0.86 4.61
N ARG A 242 10.46 1.55 4.31
CA ARG A 242 11.74 0.89 4.00
C ARG A 242 12.35 0.24 5.25
N LEU A 243 12.37 0.96 6.37
CA LEU A 243 12.93 0.48 7.65
C LEU A 243 12.21 -0.79 8.13
N LEU A 244 10.88 -0.80 8.06
CA LEU A 244 10.08 -1.94 8.48
C LEU A 244 9.88 -3.00 7.40
N ASN A 245 10.40 -2.76 6.18
CA ASN A 245 10.19 -3.59 5.00
C ASN A 245 8.70 -3.94 4.79
N ILE A 246 7.88 -2.90 4.70
CA ILE A 246 6.44 -2.95 4.43
C ILE A 246 6.11 -2.15 3.17
N THR A 247 4.97 -2.45 2.55
CA THR A 247 4.61 -1.90 1.24
C THR A 247 3.65 -0.73 1.39
N LEU A 248 3.79 0.26 0.50
CA LEU A 248 2.81 1.33 0.32
C LEU A 248 1.90 1.02 -0.88
N ASP A 249 0.65 1.44 -0.81
CA ASP A 249 -0.29 1.34 -1.92
C ASP A 249 -0.07 2.44 -2.98
N SER A 250 -0.89 2.45 -4.02
CA SER A 250 -0.79 3.46 -5.09
C SER A 250 -1.14 4.88 -4.64
N THR A 251 -1.71 5.04 -3.45
CA THR A 251 -2.04 6.33 -2.84
C THR A 251 -0.96 6.84 -1.89
N GLY A 252 0.04 6.00 -1.60
CA GLY A 252 1.19 6.30 -0.75
C GLY A 252 0.98 5.96 0.73
N PHE A 253 -0.20 5.46 1.13
CA PHE A 253 -0.45 4.97 2.49
C PHE A 253 0.03 3.52 2.65
N PHE A 254 0.12 3.04 3.89
CA PHE A 254 0.53 1.65 4.14
C PHE A 254 -0.50 0.65 3.61
N MET A 255 -0.04 -0.32 2.83
CA MET A 255 -0.85 -1.35 2.21
C MET A 255 -1.12 -2.49 3.20
N GLU A 256 -2.39 -2.78 3.48
CA GLU A 256 -2.79 -3.94 4.26
C GLU A 256 -2.54 -5.26 3.51
N ALA A 257 -2.40 -6.35 4.26
CA ALA A 257 -2.18 -7.69 3.69
C ALA A 257 -3.38 -8.16 2.84
N HIS A 258 -4.61 -7.82 3.25
CA HIS A 258 -5.81 -8.09 2.48
C HIS A 258 -6.99 -7.22 2.95
N PHE A 259 -7.54 -6.41 2.05
CA PHE A 259 -8.62 -5.43 2.31
C PHE A 259 -9.82 -5.93 3.13
N LYS A 260 -10.22 -7.20 3.01
CA LYS A 260 -11.29 -7.83 3.83
C LYS A 260 -10.80 -8.71 4.98
N LEU A 261 -9.91 -9.67 4.71
CA LEU A 261 -9.55 -10.73 5.65
C LEU A 261 -8.49 -10.30 6.69
N ARG A 262 -7.62 -9.36 6.30
CA ARG A 262 -6.51 -8.87 7.12
C ARG A 262 -6.34 -7.35 6.91
N PRO A 263 -7.36 -6.54 7.24
CA PRO A 263 -7.42 -5.12 6.86
C PRO A 263 -6.46 -4.21 7.64
N ILE A 264 -5.82 -4.75 8.67
CA ILE A 264 -4.94 -4.01 9.59
C ILE A 264 -3.59 -4.72 9.79
N ASP A 265 -3.37 -5.84 9.11
CA ASP A 265 -2.09 -6.53 9.13
C ASP A 265 -1.23 -6.00 7.98
N ALA A 266 0.07 -5.87 8.20
CA ALA A 266 1.02 -5.82 7.10
C ALA A 266 1.17 -7.21 6.47
N ALA A 267 1.69 -7.27 5.24
CA ALA A 267 2.09 -8.54 4.63
C ALA A 267 3.24 -9.20 5.40
N THR A 268 4.09 -8.40 6.06
CA THR A 268 5.12 -8.84 7.00
C THR A 268 4.48 -9.16 8.35
N ASP A 269 4.60 -10.40 8.80
CA ASP A 269 3.99 -10.82 10.06
C ASP A 269 4.61 -10.10 11.27
N GLY A 270 3.78 -9.82 12.28
CA GLY A 270 4.17 -9.05 13.48
C GLY A 270 4.04 -7.53 13.33
N ILE A 271 3.74 -7.02 12.13
CA ILE A 271 3.52 -5.60 11.88
C ILE A 271 2.05 -5.34 11.55
N PHE A 272 1.47 -4.32 12.18
CA PHE A 272 0.06 -3.95 12.06
C PHE A 272 -0.11 -2.45 11.82
N PHE A 273 -1.29 -2.05 11.35
CA PHE A 273 -1.64 -0.65 11.10
C PHE A 273 -2.81 -0.21 11.97
N ALA A 274 -2.80 1.05 12.39
CA ALA A 274 -3.91 1.67 13.09
C ALA A 274 -4.10 3.14 12.69
N GLY A 275 -5.33 3.53 12.45
CA GLY A 275 -5.68 4.92 12.18
C GLY A 275 -5.32 5.35 10.77
N SER A 276 -5.07 6.65 10.59
CA SER A 276 -4.93 7.25 9.27
C SER A 276 -3.63 6.91 8.54
N SER A 277 -2.68 6.22 9.18
CA SER A 277 -1.46 5.72 8.54
C SER A 277 -1.75 4.72 7.40
N GLN A 278 -2.83 3.95 7.54
CA GLN A 278 -3.32 3.02 6.52
C GLN A 278 -4.21 3.69 5.46
N GLY A 279 -4.61 4.95 5.68
CA GLY A 279 -5.45 5.69 4.74
C GLY A 279 -6.49 6.56 5.44
N PRO A 280 -7.09 7.54 4.74
CA PRO A 280 -7.94 8.56 5.35
C PRO A 280 -9.17 7.98 6.05
N LYS A 281 -9.35 8.31 7.33
CA LYS A 281 -10.48 7.87 8.16
C LYS A 281 -10.69 8.82 9.34
N ASP A 282 -11.88 8.74 9.95
CA ASP A 282 -12.21 9.55 11.13
C ASP A 282 -11.68 8.95 12.44
N ILE A 283 -11.97 9.63 13.55
CA ILE A 283 -11.53 9.25 14.90
C ILE A 283 -12.15 7.91 15.32
N SER A 284 -13.45 7.73 15.15
CA SER A 284 -14.16 6.52 15.59
C SER A 284 -13.64 5.26 14.90
N TYR A 285 -13.39 5.35 13.59
CA TYR A 285 -12.75 4.27 12.86
C TYR A 285 -11.30 4.07 13.35
N SER A 286 -10.53 5.15 13.49
CA SER A 286 -9.13 5.05 13.97
C SER A 286 -9.01 4.37 15.33
N VAL A 287 -9.90 4.69 16.29
CA VAL A 287 -9.96 4.05 17.62
C VAL A 287 -10.31 2.56 17.50
N SER A 288 -11.28 2.24 16.63
CA SER A 288 -11.67 0.85 16.36
C SER A 288 -10.50 0.05 15.76
N GLN A 289 -9.74 0.63 14.83
CA GLN A 289 -8.54 0.01 14.27
C GLN A 289 -7.42 -0.13 15.31
N GLY A 290 -7.22 0.85 16.20
CA GLY A 290 -6.26 0.73 17.30
C GLY A 290 -6.55 -0.47 18.19
N SER A 291 -7.83 -0.66 18.55
CA SER A 291 -8.28 -1.81 19.34
C SER A 291 -8.09 -3.13 18.60
N ALA A 292 -8.41 -3.15 17.29
CA ALA A 292 -8.22 -4.33 16.46
C ALA A 292 -6.73 -4.67 16.27
N ALA A 293 -5.86 -3.68 16.06
CA ALA A 293 -4.42 -3.87 15.92
C ALA A 293 -3.82 -4.41 17.21
N ALA A 294 -4.25 -3.88 18.37
CA ALA A 294 -3.86 -4.41 19.68
C ALA A 294 -4.29 -5.88 19.84
N ALA A 295 -5.50 -6.26 19.42
CA ALA A 295 -5.94 -7.66 19.46
C ALA A 295 -5.13 -8.57 18.52
N ARG A 296 -4.77 -8.10 17.32
CA ARG A 296 -3.92 -8.85 16.38
C ARG A 296 -2.48 -8.99 16.91
N ALA A 297 -1.92 -7.94 17.48
CA ALA A 297 -0.60 -7.97 18.13
C ALA A 297 -0.61 -8.88 19.36
N ALA A 298 -1.63 -8.80 20.20
CA ALA A 298 -1.81 -9.69 21.35
C ALA A 298 -1.92 -11.16 20.93
N ARG A 299 -2.45 -11.45 19.74
CA ARG A 299 -2.41 -12.79 19.18
C ARG A 299 -0.97 -13.29 19.09
N VAL A 300 -0.06 -12.48 18.54
CA VAL A 300 1.38 -12.75 18.38
C VAL A 300 2.09 -12.86 19.73
N LEU A 301 1.88 -11.89 20.60
CA LEU A 301 2.53 -11.81 21.91
C LEU A 301 2.01 -12.85 22.92
N GLY A 302 0.77 -13.31 22.73
CA GLY A 302 0.11 -14.27 23.63
C GLY A 302 0.67 -15.69 23.56
N ARG A 303 1.63 -15.97 22.67
CA ARG A 303 2.31 -17.26 22.59
C ARG A 303 3.81 -17.07 22.52
N TYR A 304 4.53 -17.81 23.37
CA TYR A 304 6.00 -17.82 23.39
C TYR A 304 6.60 -18.49 22.14
N LYS A 305 5.84 -19.39 21.49
CA LYS A 305 6.26 -20.09 20.27
C LYS A 305 5.13 -20.12 19.25
N TRP A 306 5.54 -20.10 17.99
CA TRP A 306 4.66 -20.09 16.83
C TRP A 306 4.99 -21.27 15.92
N GLU A 307 3.95 -21.97 15.51
CA GLU A 307 4.07 -22.94 14.42
C GLU A 307 3.93 -22.18 13.10
N ILE A 308 4.96 -22.30 12.27
CA ILE A 308 4.95 -21.79 10.89
C ILE A 308 4.87 -22.99 9.95
N GLU A 309 4.25 -22.79 8.78
CA GLU A 309 4.26 -23.81 7.75
C GLU A 309 5.72 -24.06 7.30
N PRO A 310 6.20 -25.32 7.29
CA PRO A 310 7.59 -25.64 6.98
C PRO A 310 7.85 -25.64 5.46
N ILE A 311 7.28 -24.67 4.73
CA ILE A 311 7.42 -24.50 3.28
C ILE A 311 8.42 -23.37 2.92
N VAL A 312 9.27 -23.04 3.88
CA VAL A 312 10.23 -21.94 3.83
C VAL A 312 11.39 -22.22 2.87
N ALA A 313 12.03 -21.15 2.39
CA ALA A 313 13.30 -21.26 1.69
C ALA A 313 14.42 -21.55 2.71
N SER A 314 15.43 -22.32 2.31
CA SER A 314 16.63 -22.57 3.10
C SER A 314 17.85 -22.73 2.21
N VAL A 315 19.01 -22.31 2.72
CA VAL A 315 20.30 -22.53 2.05
C VAL A 315 20.81 -23.90 2.47
N VAL A 316 20.63 -24.89 1.60
CA VAL A 316 21.00 -26.30 1.89
C VAL A 316 22.35 -26.69 1.30
N HIS A 317 22.85 -25.88 0.36
CA HIS A 317 24.18 -26.02 -0.23
C HIS A 317 24.95 -24.71 -0.06
N PRO A 318 25.40 -24.39 1.17
CA PRO A 318 26.14 -23.16 1.44
C PRO A 318 27.37 -23.04 0.54
N GLU A 319 28.07 -24.13 0.26
CA GLU A 319 29.25 -24.22 -0.60
C GLU A 319 29.00 -23.78 -2.05
N LYS A 320 27.75 -23.84 -2.51
CA LYS A 320 27.35 -23.37 -3.85
C LYS A 320 26.96 -21.90 -3.85
N CYS A 321 26.88 -21.23 -2.70
CA CYS A 321 26.45 -19.85 -2.64
C CYS A 321 27.53 -18.95 -3.27
N ARG A 322 27.21 -18.29 -4.39
CA ARG A 322 28.14 -17.39 -5.08
C ARG A 322 28.57 -16.17 -4.25
N ASN A 323 27.90 -15.90 -3.12
CA ASN A 323 28.26 -14.82 -2.22
C ASN A 323 29.51 -15.12 -1.36
N ILE A 324 29.99 -16.37 -1.35
CA ILE A 324 31.24 -16.74 -0.65
C ILE A 324 32.44 -16.15 -1.38
N GLU A 325 32.50 -16.33 -2.70
CA GLU A 325 33.66 -15.96 -3.53
C GLU A 325 33.46 -14.66 -4.32
N GLY A 326 32.26 -14.07 -4.27
CA GLY A 326 31.94 -12.82 -4.94
C GLY A 326 30.76 -12.11 -4.29
N GLU A 327 30.24 -11.06 -4.94
CA GLU A 327 29.12 -10.28 -4.43
C GLU A 327 27.81 -10.75 -5.09
N CYS A 328 27.10 -11.67 -4.43
CA CYS A 328 25.82 -12.18 -4.93
C CYS A 328 24.67 -11.88 -3.96
N GLY A 329 23.66 -11.12 -4.39
CA GLY A 329 22.52 -10.70 -3.55
C GLY A 329 21.15 -10.95 -4.16
N ILE A 330 21.04 -11.78 -5.21
CA ILE A 330 19.78 -11.97 -5.96
C ILE A 330 18.67 -12.49 -5.06
N CYS A 331 18.96 -13.44 -4.16
CA CYS A 331 17.94 -14.00 -3.27
C CYS A 331 17.33 -12.93 -2.35
N ALA A 332 18.15 -12.07 -1.75
CA ALA A 332 17.70 -10.97 -0.90
C ALA A 332 16.90 -9.93 -1.68
N SER A 333 17.37 -9.50 -2.86
CA SER A 333 16.65 -8.51 -3.67
C SER A 333 15.30 -9.00 -4.20
N LYS A 334 15.13 -10.33 -4.32
CA LYS A 334 13.86 -10.96 -4.73
C LYS A 334 12.90 -11.24 -3.58
N CYS A 335 13.36 -11.16 -2.33
CA CYS A 335 12.52 -11.41 -1.16
C CYS A 335 11.76 -10.13 -0.77
N PRO A 336 10.42 -10.07 -0.91
CA PRO A 336 9.69 -8.86 -0.54
C PRO A 336 9.50 -8.74 0.99
N TYR A 337 9.89 -9.76 1.76
CA TYR A 337 9.71 -9.84 3.21
C TYR A 337 10.99 -9.58 4.02
N GLY A 338 12.12 -9.31 3.34
CA GLY A 338 13.39 -9.09 4.02
C GLY A 338 13.85 -10.32 4.83
N ALA A 339 13.45 -11.52 4.38
CA ALA A 339 13.73 -12.77 5.10
C ALA A 339 15.17 -13.27 4.91
N ILE A 340 15.95 -12.65 4.03
CA ILE A 340 17.27 -13.13 3.63
C ILE A 340 18.30 -12.04 3.87
N THR A 341 19.29 -12.35 4.70
CA THR A 341 20.47 -11.51 4.93
C THR A 341 21.65 -12.03 4.13
N VAL A 342 22.46 -11.12 3.59
CA VAL A 342 23.61 -11.43 2.73
C VAL A 342 24.78 -10.61 3.23
N GLU A 343 25.71 -11.27 3.92
CA GLU A 343 26.96 -10.67 4.38
C GLU A 343 28.09 -11.02 3.39
N PRO A 344 28.90 -10.06 2.92
CA PRO A 344 29.99 -10.33 1.98
C PRO A 344 30.91 -11.46 2.46
N GLY A 345 31.24 -12.40 1.57
CA GLY A 345 32.12 -13.53 1.88
C GLY A 345 31.47 -14.67 2.67
N LYS A 346 30.17 -14.57 3.00
CA LYS A 346 29.41 -15.62 3.69
C LYS A 346 28.24 -16.13 2.84
N PRO A 347 27.77 -17.37 3.05
CA PRO A 347 26.51 -17.81 2.48
C PRO A 347 25.35 -16.90 2.91
N ALA A 348 24.36 -16.74 2.03
CA ALA A 348 23.11 -16.08 2.40
C ALA A 348 22.42 -16.84 3.55
N VAL A 349 21.76 -16.12 4.45
CA VAL A 349 21.02 -16.72 5.58
C VAL A 349 19.54 -16.38 5.45
N VAL A 350 18.69 -17.41 5.45
CA VAL A 350 17.23 -17.23 5.48
C VAL A 350 16.76 -17.31 6.92
N THR A 351 16.08 -16.26 7.38
CA THR A 351 15.35 -16.26 8.66
C THR A 351 14.00 -16.96 8.45
N PRO A 352 13.77 -18.19 8.93
CA PRO A 352 12.57 -18.96 8.62
C PRO A 352 11.28 -18.24 9.05
N ALA A 353 11.31 -17.57 10.21
CA ALA A 353 10.17 -16.84 10.75
C ALA A 353 9.68 -15.67 9.86
N LYS A 354 10.55 -15.13 8.99
CA LYS A 354 10.19 -14.08 8.01
C LYS A 354 9.83 -14.64 6.64
N CYS A 355 10.04 -15.95 6.41
CA CYS A 355 9.88 -16.56 5.10
C CYS A 355 8.45 -17.09 4.91
N HIS A 356 7.70 -16.48 4.01
CA HIS A 356 6.33 -16.93 3.69
C HIS A 356 6.27 -18.05 2.63
N GLY A 357 7.40 -18.63 2.23
CA GLY A 357 7.42 -19.79 1.33
C GLY A 357 6.92 -19.52 -0.11
N CYS A 358 7.26 -18.37 -0.71
CA CYS A 358 6.88 -18.10 -2.10
C CYS A 358 7.80 -18.80 -3.13
N GLY A 359 9.01 -19.19 -2.74
CA GLY A 359 9.96 -19.89 -3.62
C GLY A 359 10.64 -19.05 -4.70
N THR A 360 10.42 -17.72 -4.74
CA THR A 360 11.00 -16.83 -5.77
C THR A 360 12.52 -16.82 -5.74
N CYS A 361 13.13 -16.65 -4.56
CA CYS A 361 14.58 -16.64 -4.39
C CYS A 361 15.22 -17.98 -4.79
N VAL A 362 14.52 -19.09 -4.56
CA VAL A 362 14.96 -20.45 -4.92
C VAL A 362 15.01 -20.60 -6.43
N ALA A 363 13.95 -20.19 -7.13
CA ALA A 363 13.87 -20.31 -8.58
C ALA A 363 14.77 -19.31 -9.34
N ASP A 364 15.20 -18.22 -8.69
CA ASP A 364 16.16 -17.24 -9.23
C ASP A 364 17.61 -17.51 -8.82
N CYS A 365 17.87 -18.47 -7.92
CA CYS A 365 19.22 -18.77 -7.47
C CYS A 365 20.06 -19.33 -8.63
N PRO A 366 21.13 -18.65 -9.06
CA PRO A 366 21.89 -19.07 -10.24
C PRO A 366 22.82 -20.26 -9.97
N SER A 367 23.04 -20.63 -8.70
CA SER A 367 23.92 -21.72 -8.30
C SER A 367 23.19 -22.89 -7.62
N GLY A 368 21.85 -22.82 -7.50
CA GLY A 368 21.07 -23.85 -6.82
C GLY A 368 21.42 -24.03 -5.34
N ALA A 369 21.95 -23.00 -4.68
CA ALA A 369 22.32 -23.04 -3.26
C ALA A 369 21.10 -23.11 -2.32
N LEU A 370 19.96 -22.57 -2.77
CA LEU A 370 18.71 -22.54 -2.02
C LEU A 370 17.76 -23.64 -2.48
N THR A 371 16.97 -24.15 -1.54
CA THR A 371 15.77 -24.96 -1.82
C THR A 371 14.56 -24.37 -1.13
N GLN A 372 13.37 -24.77 -1.56
CA GLN A 372 12.12 -24.53 -0.85
C GLN A 372 11.68 -25.84 -0.22
N MET A 373 11.53 -25.86 1.10
CA MET A 373 11.02 -27.04 1.81
C MET A 373 9.61 -27.38 1.30
N HIS A 374 9.33 -28.68 1.15
CA HIS A 374 8.09 -29.23 0.56
C HIS A 374 7.85 -28.93 -0.95
N PHE A 375 8.67 -28.07 -1.57
CA PHE A 375 8.64 -27.75 -3.01
C PHE A 375 10.07 -27.72 -3.57
N THR A 376 10.85 -28.73 -3.22
CA THR A 376 12.24 -28.87 -3.68
C THR A 376 12.30 -29.07 -5.20
N ASP A 377 13.43 -28.74 -5.83
CA ASP A 377 13.60 -28.95 -7.27
C ASP A 377 13.33 -30.42 -7.64
N ASP A 378 13.86 -31.36 -6.86
CA ASP A 378 13.72 -32.79 -7.10
C ASP A 378 12.27 -33.25 -6.96
N GLN A 379 11.54 -32.82 -5.93
CA GLN A 379 10.11 -33.15 -5.77
C GLN A 379 9.29 -32.71 -6.99
N VAL A 380 9.55 -31.52 -7.52
CA VAL A 380 8.84 -31.00 -8.69
C VAL A 380 9.25 -31.75 -9.95
N ILE A 381 10.54 -32.05 -10.12
CA ILE A 381 11.03 -32.83 -11.26
C ILE A 381 10.46 -34.25 -11.25
N PHE A 382 10.38 -34.91 -10.09
CA PHE A 382 9.75 -36.23 -9.98
C PHE A 382 8.25 -36.19 -10.32
N GLN A 383 7.53 -35.12 -9.97
CA GLN A 383 6.15 -34.93 -10.41
C GLN A 383 6.04 -34.78 -11.94
N ILE A 384 6.96 -34.04 -12.57
CA ILE A 384 7.03 -33.94 -14.04
C ILE A 384 7.25 -35.33 -14.65
N ASP A 385 8.22 -36.09 -14.13
CA ASP A 385 8.58 -37.42 -14.62
C ASP A 385 7.41 -38.41 -14.49
N ALA A 386 6.71 -38.39 -13.36
CA ALA A 386 5.51 -39.21 -13.15
C ALA A 386 4.37 -38.80 -14.09
N ALA A 387 4.11 -37.49 -14.23
CA ALA A 387 3.04 -36.99 -15.09
C ALA A 387 3.27 -37.33 -16.57
N LEU A 388 4.52 -37.40 -17.02
CA LEU A 388 4.93 -37.60 -18.41
C LEU A 388 5.35 -39.03 -18.78
N ARG A 389 5.20 -40.00 -17.86
CA ARG A 389 5.61 -41.40 -18.10
C ARG A 389 4.99 -42.01 -19.36
N ASP A 390 3.69 -41.80 -19.54
CA ASP A 390 2.92 -42.37 -20.64
C ASP A 390 2.46 -41.28 -21.61
N LYS A 391 2.72 -41.44 -22.92
CA LYS A 391 2.26 -40.52 -23.98
C LYS A 391 2.51 -39.03 -23.65
N PRO A 392 3.75 -38.63 -23.33
CA PRO A 392 4.07 -37.27 -22.93
C PRO A 392 3.67 -36.20 -23.96
N GLU A 393 3.73 -36.55 -25.25
CA GLU A 393 3.39 -35.68 -26.37
C GLU A 393 1.91 -35.26 -26.42
N GLU A 394 1.01 -36.03 -25.78
CA GLU A 394 -0.42 -35.72 -25.68
C GLU A 394 -0.74 -34.82 -24.48
N LYS A 395 0.23 -34.59 -23.58
CA LYS A 395 0.00 -33.99 -22.25
C LYS A 395 0.44 -32.53 -22.17
N ILE A 396 -0.29 -31.77 -21.35
CA ILE A 396 0.03 -30.39 -20.98
C ILE A 396 0.46 -30.36 -19.52
N ILE A 397 1.72 -30.07 -19.23
CA ILE A 397 2.17 -29.85 -17.84
C ILE A 397 1.77 -28.44 -17.43
N ALA A 398 0.92 -28.32 -16.41
CA ALA A 398 0.45 -27.03 -15.93
C ALA A 398 1.01 -26.73 -14.53
N PHE A 399 1.99 -25.85 -14.43
CA PHE A 399 2.46 -25.34 -13.16
C PHE A 399 1.50 -24.27 -12.65
N LEU A 400 0.79 -24.57 -11.56
CA LEU A 400 -0.26 -23.71 -11.02
C LEU A 400 0.11 -23.19 -9.63
N CYS A 401 0.02 -21.87 -9.45
CA CYS A 401 0.05 -21.23 -8.13
C CYS A 401 -1.11 -21.73 -7.25
N ASN A 402 -0.82 -22.10 -6.00
CA ASN A 402 -1.77 -22.63 -5.03
C ASN A 402 -3.00 -21.72 -4.84
N TRP A 403 -2.78 -20.40 -4.71
CA TRP A 403 -3.80 -19.46 -4.28
C TRP A 403 -4.86 -19.14 -5.35
N CYS A 404 -4.43 -18.95 -6.59
CA CYS A 404 -5.32 -18.46 -7.65
C CYS A 404 -5.49 -19.48 -8.77
N SER A 405 -4.41 -19.86 -9.44
CA SER A 405 -4.51 -20.71 -10.63
C SER A 405 -4.96 -22.14 -10.31
N TYR A 406 -4.43 -22.71 -9.23
CA TYR A 406 -4.85 -24.03 -8.77
C TYR A 406 -6.27 -23.99 -8.21
N ALA A 407 -6.62 -22.96 -7.43
CA ALA A 407 -7.99 -22.76 -6.95
C ALA A 407 -8.99 -22.54 -8.09
N GLY A 408 -8.62 -21.85 -9.17
CA GLY A 408 -9.44 -21.71 -10.36
C GLY A 408 -9.61 -23.02 -11.13
N ALA A 409 -8.57 -23.86 -11.18
CA ALA A 409 -8.66 -25.21 -11.73
C ALA A 409 -9.57 -26.10 -10.88
N ASP A 410 -9.49 -26.01 -9.55
CA ASP A 410 -10.35 -26.71 -8.60
C ASP A 410 -11.81 -26.26 -8.74
N LEU A 411 -12.04 -24.94 -8.82
CA LEU A 411 -13.35 -24.37 -9.10
C LEU A 411 -13.93 -24.91 -10.41
N ALA A 412 -13.13 -24.99 -11.49
CA ALA A 412 -13.58 -25.56 -12.75
C ALA A 412 -14.07 -27.02 -12.60
N GLY A 413 -13.36 -27.81 -11.78
CA GLY A 413 -13.77 -29.17 -11.42
C GLY A 413 -15.07 -29.19 -10.63
N THR A 414 -15.16 -28.43 -9.53
CA THR A 414 -16.36 -28.40 -8.66
C THR A 414 -17.60 -27.84 -9.38
N SER A 415 -17.42 -26.89 -10.30
CA SER A 415 -18.47 -26.33 -11.15
C SER A 415 -18.78 -27.19 -12.38
N ARG A 416 -18.08 -28.31 -12.57
CA ARG A 416 -18.28 -29.28 -13.66
C ARG A 416 -18.12 -28.70 -15.07
N PHE A 417 -17.30 -27.67 -15.23
CA PHE A 417 -16.95 -27.18 -16.56
C PHE A 417 -16.23 -28.26 -17.34
N GLN A 418 -16.63 -28.47 -18.59
CA GLN A 418 -16.05 -29.51 -19.44
C GLN A 418 -14.80 -28.97 -20.13
N TYR A 419 -13.68 -29.68 -19.96
CA TYR A 419 -12.43 -29.43 -20.66
C TYR A 419 -11.67 -30.75 -20.89
N PRO A 420 -10.76 -30.81 -21.87
CA PRO A 420 -10.07 -32.05 -22.20
C PRO A 420 -9.14 -32.55 -21.08
N ALA A 421 -8.99 -33.86 -20.95
CA ALA A 421 -8.22 -34.53 -19.91
C ALA A 421 -6.69 -34.54 -20.14
N ASN A 422 -6.18 -33.75 -21.08
CA ASN A 422 -4.76 -33.71 -21.46
C ASN A 422 -3.88 -32.97 -20.43
N VAL A 423 -4.48 -32.14 -19.57
CA VAL A 423 -3.74 -31.34 -18.58
C VAL A 423 -3.29 -32.17 -17.37
N ARG A 424 -2.06 -31.94 -16.90
CA ARG A 424 -1.48 -32.50 -15.68
C ARG A 424 -1.03 -31.36 -14.77
N PRO A 425 -1.87 -30.96 -13.79
CA PRO A 425 -1.51 -29.92 -12.85
C PRO A 425 -0.37 -30.33 -11.91
N ILE A 426 0.63 -29.46 -11.79
CA ILE A 426 1.67 -29.51 -10.76
C ILE A 426 1.51 -28.27 -9.90
N ARG A 427 1.09 -28.47 -8.64
CA ARG A 427 0.81 -27.39 -7.71
C ARG A 427 2.10 -26.90 -7.06
N LEU A 428 2.31 -25.58 -7.07
CA LEU A 428 3.37 -24.89 -6.33
C LEU A 428 2.74 -23.82 -5.46
N MET A 429 3.37 -23.44 -4.33
CA MET A 429 2.80 -22.39 -3.46
C MET A 429 2.63 -21.06 -4.19
N CYS A 430 3.58 -20.69 -5.05
CA CYS A 430 3.50 -19.51 -5.89
C CYS A 430 4.02 -19.81 -7.29
N SER A 431 3.53 -19.07 -8.29
CA SER A 431 4.16 -19.01 -9.60
C SER A 431 5.62 -18.52 -9.52
N GLY A 432 5.95 -17.75 -8.48
CA GLY A 432 7.31 -17.36 -8.12
C GLY A 432 8.27 -18.54 -7.94
N ARG A 433 7.79 -19.76 -7.68
CA ARG A 433 8.64 -20.95 -7.60
C ARG A 433 8.94 -21.61 -8.96
N ILE A 434 8.20 -21.25 -10.01
CA ILE A 434 8.37 -21.84 -11.35
C ILE A 434 9.73 -21.42 -11.92
N SER A 435 10.69 -22.35 -11.91
CA SER A 435 12.03 -22.13 -12.47
C SER A 435 12.02 -22.38 -13.98
N ARG A 436 12.97 -21.79 -14.70
CA ARG A 436 13.21 -22.13 -16.12
C ARG A 436 13.51 -23.61 -16.30
N ARG A 437 14.23 -24.20 -15.33
CA ARG A 437 14.61 -25.61 -15.31
C ARG A 437 13.38 -26.53 -15.39
N PHE A 438 12.30 -26.22 -14.68
CA PHE A 438 11.09 -27.05 -14.71
C PHE A 438 10.44 -27.10 -16.09
N VAL A 439 10.34 -25.95 -16.78
CA VAL A 439 9.78 -25.90 -18.14
C VAL A 439 10.66 -26.68 -19.12
N LEU A 440 11.98 -26.51 -19.03
CA LEU A 440 12.93 -27.22 -19.89
C LEU A 440 12.95 -28.73 -19.62
N GLU A 441 12.85 -29.16 -18.36
CA GLU A 441 12.77 -30.59 -18.00
C GLU A 441 11.48 -31.23 -18.55
N ALA A 442 10.34 -30.53 -18.46
CA ALA A 442 9.08 -31.01 -19.03
C ALA A 442 9.20 -31.26 -20.56
N PHE A 443 9.82 -30.34 -21.29
CA PHE A 443 10.06 -30.54 -22.73
C PHE A 443 11.11 -31.62 -23.02
N LYS A 444 12.18 -31.74 -22.21
CA LYS A 444 13.17 -32.83 -22.34
C LYS A 444 12.49 -34.20 -22.21
N ARG A 445 11.51 -34.32 -21.30
CA ARG A 445 10.66 -35.51 -21.10
C ARG A 445 9.57 -35.69 -22.17
N GLY A 446 9.46 -34.77 -23.12
CA GLY A 446 8.59 -34.90 -24.29
C GLY A 446 7.19 -34.30 -24.13
N ALA A 447 6.94 -33.46 -23.12
CA ALA A 447 5.64 -32.83 -22.92
C ALA A 447 5.09 -32.18 -24.21
N GLY A 448 3.82 -32.41 -24.54
CA GLY A 448 3.15 -31.76 -25.66
C GLY A 448 3.16 -30.25 -25.53
N MET A 449 2.71 -29.72 -24.39
CA MET A 449 2.79 -28.30 -24.06
C MET A 449 3.08 -28.07 -22.57
N VAL A 450 3.47 -26.85 -22.22
CA VAL A 450 3.67 -26.42 -20.83
C VAL A 450 2.91 -25.12 -20.56
N LEU A 451 2.13 -25.09 -19.49
CA LEU A 451 1.46 -23.91 -18.96
C LEU A 451 2.13 -23.48 -17.66
N ALA A 452 2.52 -22.21 -17.56
CA ALA A 452 2.91 -21.59 -16.31
C ALA A 452 1.86 -20.56 -15.89
N SER A 453 1.27 -20.71 -14.70
CA SER A 453 0.18 -19.84 -14.27
C SER A 453 0.28 -19.38 -12.83
N GLY A 454 -0.19 -18.16 -12.59
CA GLY A 454 -0.32 -17.57 -11.26
C GLY A 454 -1.53 -16.64 -11.14
N CYS A 455 -1.57 -15.91 -10.02
CA CYS A 455 -2.57 -14.87 -9.77
C CYS A 455 -2.51 -13.74 -10.83
N ARG A 456 -3.62 -13.04 -11.01
CA ARG A 456 -3.68 -11.78 -11.76
C ARG A 456 -2.64 -10.78 -11.24
N PHE A 457 -2.16 -9.92 -12.13
CA PHE A 457 -1.29 -8.80 -11.73
C PHE A 457 -2.08 -7.82 -10.86
N GLY A 458 -1.51 -7.38 -9.75
CA GLY A 458 -2.21 -6.65 -8.67
C GLY A 458 -2.68 -7.54 -7.53
N ASP A 459 -3.06 -8.79 -7.82
CA ASP A 459 -3.69 -9.71 -6.84
C ASP A 459 -2.72 -10.78 -6.30
N CYS A 460 -1.41 -10.53 -6.31
CA CYS A 460 -0.45 -11.55 -5.90
C CYS A 460 -0.44 -11.73 -4.37
N HIS A 461 -0.78 -12.94 -3.92
CA HIS A 461 -0.71 -13.32 -2.49
C HIS A 461 0.70 -13.28 -1.88
N TYR A 462 1.74 -13.14 -2.72
CA TYR A 462 3.12 -12.94 -2.26
C TYR A 462 3.74 -11.65 -2.79
N ILE A 463 2.93 -10.59 -2.94
CA ILE A 463 3.30 -9.23 -3.34
C ILE A 463 3.78 -9.15 -4.80
N LYS A 464 4.93 -9.76 -5.13
CA LYS A 464 5.56 -9.70 -6.47
C LYS A 464 5.91 -11.06 -7.08
N GLY A 465 5.40 -12.16 -6.53
CA GLY A 465 5.74 -13.51 -6.98
C GLY A 465 5.44 -13.78 -8.47
N ASN A 466 4.27 -13.36 -8.95
CA ASN A 466 3.87 -13.49 -10.36
C ASN A 466 4.64 -12.56 -11.30
N TYR A 467 4.96 -11.33 -10.89
CA TYR A 467 5.80 -10.41 -11.66
C TYR A 467 7.21 -10.98 -11.86
N ASN A 468 7.83 -11.51 -10.79
CA ASN A 468 9.13 -12.16 -10.89
C ASN A 468 9.07 -13.42 -11.78
N ALA A 469 8.01 -14.22 -11.66
CA ALA A 469 7.80 -15.39 -12.52
C ALA A 469 7.70 -14.99 -14.00
N LYS A 470 6.90 -13.97 -14.35
CA LYS A 470 6.79 -13.47 -15.72
C LYS A 470 8.15 -13.04 -16.26
N ALA A 471 8.86 -12.16 -15.54
CA ALA A 471 10.17 -11.67 -15.96
C ALA A 471 11.21 -12.80 -16.13
N ARG A 472 11.17 -13.81 -15.24
CA ARG A 472 12.04 -14.99 -15.35
C ARG A 472 11.67 -15.85 -16.56
N LEU A 473 10.39 -16.11 -16.81
CA LEU A 473 9.95 -17.10 -17.79
C LEU A 473 9.79 -16.55 -19.20
N GLU A 474 9.57 -15.25 -19.38
CA GLU A 474 9.38 -14.62 -20.70
C GLU A 474 10.54 -14.86 -21.69
N PRO A 475 11.83 -14.85 -21.28
CA PRO A 475 12.93 -15.24 -22.16
C PRO A 475 12.85 -16.67 -22.71
N LEU A 476 12.07 -17.57 -22.10
CA LEU A 476 11.92 -18.95 -22.58
C LEU A 476 11.33 -19.02 -23.99
N TYR A 477 10.49 -18.07 -24.41
CA TYR A 477 9.97 -18.06 -25.78
C TYR A 477 11.08 -18.03 -26.83
N LYS A 478 12.13 -17.22 -26.60
CA LYS A 478 13.29 -17.13 -27.48
C LYS A 478 14.17 -18.38 -27.37
N ILE A 479 14.36 -18.88 -26.15
CA ILE A 479 15.18 -20.08 -25.88
C ILE A 479 14.56 -21.32 -26.56
N LEU A 480 13.25 -21.53 -26.41
CA LEU A 480 12.53 -22.65 -27.00
C LEU A 480 12.62 -22.63 -28.53
N LYS A 481 12.44 -21.46 -29.15
CA LYS A 481 12.64 -21.28 -30.59
C LYS A 481 14.06 -21.69 -31.03
N ALA A 482 15.08 -21.29 -30.27
CA ALA A 482 16.48 -21.58 -30.59
C ALA A 482 16.83 -23.08 -30.48
N VAL A 483 16.15 -23.83 -29.61
CA VAL A 483 16.32 -25.29 -29.48
C VAL A 483 15.41 -26.09 -30.40
N GLY A 484 14.55 -25.44 -31.20
CA GLY A 484 13.68 -26.10 -32.18
C GLY A 484 12.30 -26.48 -31.66
N ILE A 485 11.88 -25.95 -30.51
CA ILE A 485 10.53 -26.14 -29.97
C ILE A 485 9.66 -24.96 -30.41
N SER A 486 8.47 -25.25 -30.94
CA SER A 486 7.54 -24.19 -31.34
C SER A 486 7.13 -23.33 -30.12
N PRO A 487 7.30 -21.98 -30.17
CA PRO A 487 7.11 -21.12 -28.99
C PRO A 487 5.70 -21.15 -28.39
N ASN A 488 4.69 -21.42 -29.21
CA ASN A 488 3.30 -21.55 -28.80
C ASN A 488 3.03 -22.76 -27.89
N ARG A 489 3.95 -23.75 -27.84
CA ARG A 489 3.87 -24.87 -26.90
C ARG A 489 4.12 -24.47 -25.45
N PHE A 490 4.56 -23.25 -25.18
CA PHE A 490 4.67 -22.67 -23.84
C PHE A 490 3.69 -21.50 -23.68
N LYS A 491 2.78 -21.58 -22.71
CA LYS A 491 1.80 -20.51 -22.44
C LYS A 491 1.98 -20.01 -21.01
N MET A 492 1.88 -18.70 -20.83
CA MET A 492 1.73 -18.07 -19.52
C MET A 492 0.31 -17.50 -19.39
N ALA A 493 -0.34 -17.75 -18.26
CA ALA A 493 -1.68 -17.23 -18.00
C ALA A 493 -1.83 -16.78 -16.55
N TRP A 494 -2.57 -15.69 -16.32
CA TRP A 494 -2.71 -15.06 -15.00
C TRP A 494 -4.18 -14.83 -14.71
N PHE A 495 -4.74 -15.58 -13.76
CA PHE A 495 -6.17 -15.55 -13.45
C PHE A 495 -6.43 -15.75 -11.96
N SER A 496 -7.63 -15.38 -11.51
CA SER A 496 -8.11 -15.42 -10.13
C SER A 496 -8.70 -16.80 -9.79
N ALA A 497 -8.80 -17.09 -8.49
CA ALA A 497 -9.45 -18.30 -7.98
C ALA A 497 -10.92 -18.45 -8.44
N ALA A 498 -11.60 -17.34 -8.73
CA ALA A 498 -12.99 -17.33 -9.18
C ALA A 498 -13.16 -17.62 -10.68
N GLU A 499 -12.08 -17.78 -11.44
CA GLU A 499 -12.11 -17.85 -12.91
C GLU A 499 -12.03 -19.29 -13.44
N GLY A 500 -12.85 -20.19 -12.90
CA GLY A 500 -12.87 -21.59 -13.33
C GLY A 500 -13.29 -21.78 -14.79
N GLU A 501 -14.23 -20.96 -15.29
CA GLU A 501 -14.65 -21.02 -16.69
C GLU A 501 -13.51 -20.60 -17.64
N TYR A 502 -12.75 -19.56 -17.27
CA TYR A 502 -11.58 -19.12 -18.02
C TYR A 502 -10.51 -20.22 -18.07
N TYR A 503 -10.24 -20.89 -16.94
CA TYR A 503 -9.31 -22.03 -16.91
C TYR A 503 -9.77 -23.14 -17.87
N SER A 504 -11.05 -23.52 -17.82
CA SER A 504 -11.64 -24.52 -18.72
C SER A 504 -11.43 -24.16 -20.19
N LYS A 505 -11.74 -22.91 -20.58
CA LYS A 505 -11.53 -22.40 -21.94
C LYS A 505 -10.07 -22.41 -22.34
N LEU A 506 -9.19 -21.94 -21.46
CA LEU A 506 -7.73 -21.90 -21.68
C LEU A 506 -7.16 -23.30 -21.98
N ILE A 507 -7.56 -24.33 -21.21
CA ILE A 507 -7.10 -25.69 -21.44
C ILE A 507 -7.64 -26.23 -22.78
N THR A 508 -8.91 -26.01 -23.09
CA THR A 508 -9.49 -26.38 -24.39
C THR A 508 -8.73 -25.75 -25.55
N GLU A 509 -8.45 -24.45 -25.49
CA GLU A 509 -7.67 -23.73 -26.51
C GLU A 509 -6.27 -24.34 -26.70
N MET A 510 -5.58 -24.67 -25.60
CA MET A 510 -4.26 -25.28 -25.68
C MET A 510 -4.32 -26.69 -26.28
N VAL A 511 -5.35 -27.47 -25.98
CA VAL A 511 -5.52 -28.81 -26.57
C VAL A 511 -5.87 -28.73 -28.04
N ASP A 512 -6.70 -27.78 -28.45
CA ASP A 512 -6.98 -27.53 -29.86
C ASP A 512 -5.71 -27.15 -30.63
N GLU A 513 -4.85 -26.35 -30.01
CA GLU A 513 -3.54 -26.01 -30.57
C GLU A 513 -2.61 -27.23 -30.65
N LEU A 514 -2.54 -28.05 -29.61
CA LEU A 514 -1.79 -29.31 -29.59
C LEU A 514 -2.25 -30.23 -30.73
N ASN A 515 -3.56 -30.37 -30.91
CA ASN A 515 -4.16 -31.19 -31.97
C ASN A 515 -3.86 -30.64 -33.37
N LYS A 516 -3.96 -29.31 -33.56
CA LYS A 516 -3.62 -28.65 -34.84
C LYS A 516 -2.15 -28.85 -35.23
N MET A 517 -1.24 -28.90 -34.25
CA MET A 517 0.17 -29.17 -34.52
C MET A 517 0.43 -30.61 -34.96
N GLY A 518 -0.34 -31.56 -34.44
CA GLY A 518 -0.21 -32.99 -34.71
C GLY A 518 0.92 -33.65 -33.90
N LEU A 519 0.68 -34.88 -33.45
CA LEU A 519 1.61 -35.62 -32.59
C LEU A 519 2.96 -35.90 -33.26
N ASP A 520 2.97 -36.17 -34.57
CA ASP A 520 4.21 -36.47 -35.30
C ASP A 520 5.16 -35.27 -35.34
N ARG A 521 4.61 -34.06 -35.49
CA ARG A 521 5.41 -32.83 -35.42
C ARG A 521 5.97 -32.63 -34.02
N ILE A 522 5.14 -32.81 -32.98
CA ILE A 522 5.55 -32.68 -31.58
C ILE A 522 6.68 -33.66 -31.25
N LYS A 523 6.56 -34.92 -31.68
CA LYS A 523 7.62 -35.95 -31.51
C LYS A 523 8.93 -35.53 -32.17
N LYS A 524 8.87 -35.09 -33.44
CA LYS A 524 10.05 -34.61 -34.16
C LYS A 524 10.71 -33.41 -33.48
N GLU A 525 9.93 -32.43 -33.02
CA GLU A 525 10.46 -31.28 -32.27
C GLU A 525 11.14 -31.73 -30.96
N ASN A 526 10.50 -32.64 -30.23
CA ASN A 526 11.04 -33.16 -28.96
C ASN A 526 12.35 -33.93 -29.16
N GLU A 527 12.42 -34.82 -30.16
CA GLU A 527 13.63 -35.58 -30.50
C GLU A 527 14.78 -34.66 -30.92
N ALA A 528 14.50 -33.66 -31.77
CA ALA A 528 15.51 -32.71 -32.24
C ALA A 528 16.02 -31.80 -31.11
N ALA A 529 15.15 -31.38 -30.19
CA ALA A 529 15.50 -30.50 -29.09
C ALA A 529 16.23 -31.21 -27.93
N ARG A 530 15.96 -32.51 -27.71
CA ARG A 530 16.41 -33.26 -26.53
C ARG A 530 17.92 -33.15 -26.24
N PRO A 531 18.85 -33.34 -27.21
CA PRO A 531 20.29 -33.24 -26.92
C PRO A 531 20.71 -31.82 -26.49
N ARG A 532 20.07 -30.79 -27.04
CA ARG A 532 20.33 -29.39 -26.67
C ARG A 532 19.82 -29.11 -25.26
N LEU A 533 18.61 -29.58 -24.95
CA LEU A 533 18.01 -29.45 -23.62
C LEU A 533 18.84 -30.16 -22.55
N GLU A 534 19.29 -31.39 -22.82
CA GLU A 534 20.16 -32.15 -21.91
C GLU A 534 21.46 -31.40 -21.62
N LYS A 535 22.11 -30.86 -22.65
CA LYS A 535 23.33 -30.04 -22.49
C LYS A 535 23.07 -28.77 -21.68
N MET A 536 21.94 -28.09 -21.91
CA MET A 536 21.56 -26.90 -21.15
C MET A 536 21.29 -27.23 -19.69
N LEU A 537 20.51 -28.27 -19.42
CA LEU A 537 20.15 -28.70 -18.07
C LEU A 537 21.38 -29.20 -17.30
N ALA A 538 22.30 -29.92 -17.95
CA ALA A 538 23.57 -30.34 -17.35
C ALA A 538 24.47 -29.15 -16.97
N ARG A 539 24.39 -28.02 -17.71
CA ARG A 539 25.09 -26.78 -17.34
C ARG A 539 24.41 -26.04 -16.19
N MET A 540 23.10 -26.14 -16.05
CA MET A 540 22.34 -25.53 -14.94
C MET A 540 22.46 -26.32 -13.64
N ALA A 541 22.85 -27.60 -13.71
CA ALA A 541 23.05 -28.47 -12.55
C ALA A 541 24.47 -28.39 -11.95
N ARG A 542 25.42 -27.81 -12.70
CA ARG A 542 26.75 -27.43 -12.23
C ARG A 542 26.69 -26.03 -11.66
#